data_AF-A0A1V4X5F0-F1
#
_entry.id   AF-A0A1V4X5F0-F1
#
_cell.length_a   1.000
_cell.length_b   1.000
_cell.length_c   1.000
_cell.angle_alpha   90.00
_cell.angle_beta   90.00
_cell.angle_gamma   90.00
#
_symmetry.space_group_name_H-M   'P 1'
#
loop_
_entity.id
_entity.type
_entity.pdbx_description
1 polymer ?
#
loop_
_entity_poly.entity_id
_entity_poly.type
_entity_poly.pdbx_seq_one_letter_code
_entity_poly.pdbx_strand_id
1 'polypeptide(L)'
;MTTKLLNEIYQKAADNDPEHLVIFTMEQNVSTDLIGTDAAIVIEGQFNHTRTAFIDVDVAGIPNVPEELLKAAPKGNIRVPVVHAKIFGWYDNEYGSYTNRMGDLSVYVHKSMA
;
A
#
# COMPACT_ATOMS: atom_id res chain seq x y z
N MET A 1 2.06 -8.63 -9.48
CA MET A 1 2.54 -8.08 -8.19
C MET A 1 2.86 -9.25 -7.27
N THR A 2 4.05 -9.30 -6.68
CA THR A 2 4.46 -10.33 -5.70
C THR A 2 4.68 -9.69 -4.33
N THR A 3 4.65 -10.46 -3.24
CA THR A 3 5.01 -9.96 -1.90
C THR A 3 6.39 -9.31 -1.87
N LYS A 4 7.37 -9.89 -2.59
CA LYS A 4 8.72 -9.32 -2.70
C LYS A 4 8.67 -7.92 -3.32
N LEU A 5 8.00 -7.77 -4.46
CA LEU A 5 7.85 -6.48 -5.13
C LEU A 5 7.09 -5.47 -4.26
N LEU A 6 6.08 -5.91 -3.52
CA LEU A 6 5.34 -5.06 -2.57
C LEU A 6 6.25 -4.53 -1.45
N ASN A 7 7.07 -5.39 -0.85
CA ASN A 7 8.02 -4.99 0.18
C ASN A 7 9.12 -4.08 -0.38
N GLU A 8 9.61 -4.33 -1.60
CA GLU A 8 10.57 -3.45 -2.28
C GLU A 8 9.99 -2.05 -2.52
N ILE A 9 8.69 -1.90 -2.76
CA ILE A 9 8.04 -0.58 -2.90
C ILE A 9 8.10 0.19 -1.58
N TYR A 10 7.72 -0.44 -0.46
CA TYR A 10 7.76 0.21 0.85
C TYR A 10 9.18 0.48 1.35
N GLN A 11 10.11 -0.45 1.14
CA GLN A 11 11.52 -0.23 1.45
C GLN A 11 12.06 0.97 0.68
N LYS A 12 11.80 1.06 -0.64
CA LYS A 12 12.21 2.21 -1.45
C LYS A 12 11.57 3.51 -0.98
N ALA A 13 10.31 3.48 -0.55
CA ALA A 13 9.66 4.67 0.00
C ALA A 13 10.36 5.13 1.28
N ALA A 14 10.62 4.22 2.22
CA ALA A 14 11.34 4.50 3.46
C ALA A 14 12.77 5.00 3.22
N ASP A 15 13.51 4.40 2.27
CA ASP A 15 14.89 4.78 1.95
C ASP A 15 14.98 6.21 1.35
N ASN A 16 13.92 6.69 0.71
CA ASN A 16 13.86 8.01 0.07
C ASN A 16 13.06 9.02 0.89
N ASP A 17 12.79 8.73 2.16
CA ASP A 17 11.99 9.57 3.06
C ASP A 17 12.87 10.24 4.13
N PRO A 18 13.38 11.46 3.87
CA PRO A 18 14.26 12.15 4.82
C PRO A 18 13.55 12.55 6.12
N GLU A 19 12.21 12.59 6.12
CA GLU A 19 11.39 12.92 7.28
C GLU A 19 10.95 11.66 8.05
N HIS A 20 11.35 10.47 7.58
CA HIS A 20 11.07 9.17 8.21
C HIS A 20 9.59 8.92 8.53
N LEU A 21 8.68 9.48 7.72
CA LEU A 21 7.23 9.28 7.84
C LEU A 21 6.85 7.82 7.62
N VAL A 22 7.51 7.14 6.69
CA VAL A 22 7.34 5.71 6.44
C VAL A 22 8.57 4.96 6.92
N ILE A 23 8.38 4.09 7.91
CA ILE A 23 9.38 3.09 8.29
C ILE A 23 8.96 1.76 7.66
N PHE A 24 9.92 1.05 7.07
CA PHE A 24 9.74 -0.34 6.66
C PHE A 24 10.62 -1.24 7.52
N THR A 25 10.05 -2.31 8.06
CA THR A 25 10.77 -3.28 8.88
C THR A 25 10.38 -4.72 8.55
N MET A 26 11.32 -5.65 8.74
CA MET A 26 11.07 -7.10 8.72
C MET A 26 10.98 -7.69 10.13
N GLU A 27 11.06 -6.86 11.17
CA GLU A 27 10.91 -7.26 12.57
C GLU A 27 9.44 -7.44 12.96
N GLN A 28 9.22 -8.23 14.01
CA GLN A 28 7.88 -8.52 14.54
C GLN A 28 7.69 -7.67 15.78
N ASN A 29 6.93 -6.58 15.66
CA ASN A 29 6.62 -5.70 16.77
C ASN A 29 5.31 -6.10 17.44
N VAL A 30 5.15 -5.69 18.69
CA VAL A 30 3.87 -5.59 19.38
C VAL A 30 3.58 -4.12 19.69
N SER A 31 2.35 -3.79 20.08
CA SER A 31 1.90 -2.40 20.27
C SER A 31 2.83 -1.56 21.17
N THR A 32 3.43 -2.15 22.19
CA THR A 32 4.31 -1.44 23.14
C THR A 32 5.62 -0.99 22.51
N ASP A 33 6.11 -1.71 21.49
CA ASP A 33 7.37 -1.37 20.80
C ASP A 33 7.23 -0.09 19.97
N LEU A 34 6.00 0.31 19.63
CA LEU A 34 5.70 1.46 18.79
C LEU A 34 5.39 2.75 19.57
N ILE A 35 5.28 2.68 20.91
CA ILE A 35 4.95 3.84 21.73
C ILE A 35 6.02 4.92 21.53
N GLY A 36 5.59 6.11 21.13
CA GLY A 36 6.47 7.25 20.87
C GLY A 36 7.33 7.13 19.62
N THR A 37 7.09 6.14 18.76
CA THR A 37 7.77 6.04 17.46
C THR A 37 7.38 7.22 16.59
N ASP A 38 8.35 8.07 16.25
CA ASP A 38 8.14 9.23 15.40
C ASP A 38 8.12 8.85 13.91
N ALA A 39 7.01 8.25 13.49
CA ALA A 39 6.72 7.90 12.10
C ALA A 39 5.22 8.06 11.83
N ALA A 40 4.83 8.34 10.58
CA ALA A 40 3.42 8.28 10.18
C ALA A 40 2.91 6.83 10.19
N ILE A 41 3.76 5.89 9.78
CA ILE A 41 3.45 4.46 9.78
C ILE A 41 4.72 3.60 9.81
N VAL A 42 4.66 2.48 10.52
CA VAL A 42 5.66 1.43 10.50
C VAL A 42 5.10 0.21 9.78
N ILE A 43 5.56 -0.06 8.55
CA ILE A 43 5.13 -1.17 7.72
C ILE A 43 5.91 -2.44 8.08
N GLU A 44 5.20 -3.51 8.42
CA GLU A 44 5.79 -4.81 8.77
C GLU A 44 5.78 -5.76 7.57
N GLY A 45 6.89 -5.78 6.84
CA GLY A 45 7.06 -6.54 5.61
C GLY A 45 6.89 -8.06 5.76
N GLN A 46 7.08 -8.61 6.95
CA GLN A 46 6.92 -10.04 7.19
C GLN A 46 5.45 -10.50 7.15
N PHE A 47 4.50 -9.62 7.46
CA PHE A 47 3.07 -9.92 7.47
C PHE A 47 2.38 -9.57 6.14
N ASN A 48 3.03 -8.73 5.34
CA ASN A 48 2.57 -8.39 4.00
C ASN A 48 2.43 -9.66 3.15
N HIS A 49 1.31 -9.78 2.45
CA HIS A 49 1.11 -10.90 1.54
C HIS A 49 0.25 -10.54 0.34
N THR A 50 0.59 -11.16 -0.79
CA THR A 50 -0.21 -11.10 -2.01
C THR A 50 -0.83 -12.45 -2.33
N ARG A 51 -2.11 -12.47 -2.72
CA ARG A 51 -2.81 -13.65 -3.23
C ARG A 51 -3.42 -13.34 -4.58
N THR A 52 -3.08 -14.13 -5.59
CA THR A 52 -3.69 -14.04 -6.92
C THR A 52 -4.92 -14.91 -6.97
N ALA A 53 -6.05 -14.33 -7.36
CA ALA A 53 -7.26 -15.02 -7.75
C ALA A 53 -7.55 -14.73 -9.22
N PHE A 54 -8.54 -15.42 -9.79
CA PHE A 54 -9.02 -15.13 -11.13
C PHE A 54 -10.49 -14.78 -11.05
N ILE A 55 -10.89 -13.73 -11.77
CA ILE A 55 -12.28 -13.33 -11.91
C ILE A 55 -12.69 -13.57 -13.36
N ASP A 56 -13.84 -14.22 -13.55
CA ASP A 56 -14.45 -14.36 -14.85
C ASP A 56 -15.24 -13.09 -15.15
N VAL A 57 -14.86 -12.39 -16.21
CA VAL A 57 -15.48 -11.14 -16.65
C VAL A 57 -16.23 -11.44 -17.95
N ASP A 58 -17.54 -11.21 -17.96
CA ASP A 58 -18.35 -11.22 -19.17
C ASP A 58 -18.04 -9.95 -19.98
N VAL A 59 -17.47 -10.14 -21.17
CA VAL A 59 -17.12 -9.07 -22.09
C VAL A 59 -18.15 -8.90 -23.21
N ALA A 60 -19.15 -9.78 -23.32
CA ALA A 60 -20.18 -9.69 -24.35
C ALA A 60 -21.11 -8.47 -24.14
N GLY A 61 -21.25 -8.00 -22.89
CA GLY A 61 -22.04 -6.81 -22.54
C GLY A 61 -21.27 -5.48 -22.60
N ILE A 62 -19.97 -5.49 -22.91
CA ILE A 62 -19.15 -4.27 -22.90
C ILE A 62 -19.11 -3.67 -24.33
N PRO A 63 -19.54 -2.41 -24.52
CA PRO A 63 -19.49 -1.77 -25.84
C PRO A 63 -18.04 -1.52 -26.29
N ASN A 64 -17.79 -1.60 -27.60
CA ASN A 64 -16.48 -1.37 -28.23
C ASN A 64 -15.35 -2.34 -27.83
N VAL A 65 -15.68 -3.56 -27.43
CA VAL A 65 -14.66 -4.61 -27.23
C VAL A 65 -14.09 -5.04 -28.59
N PRO A 66 -12.75 -5.16 -28.74
CA PRO A 66 -12.14 -5.65 -29.97
C PRO A 66 -12.66 -7.04 -30.36
N GLU A 67 -13.00 -7.22 -31.64
CA GLU A 67 -13.57 -8.46 -32.17
C GLU A 67 -12.64 -9.67 -31.98
N GLU A 68 -11.33 -9.43 -32.01
CA GLU A 68 -10.26 -10.39 -31.66
C GLU A 68 -10.45 -10.98 -30.25
N LEU A 69 -10.84 -10.13 -29.29
CA LEU A 69 -11.01 -10.51 -27.88
C LEU A 69 -12.29 -11.34 -27.69
N LEU A 70 -13.36 -11.01 -28.42
CA LEU A 70 -14.62 -11.76 -28.43
C LEU A 70 -14.44 -13.17 -29.03
N LYS A 71 -13.61 -13.31 -30.07
CA LYS A 71 -13.26 -14.61 -30.68
C LYS A 71 -12.37 -15.46 -29.76
N ALA A 72 -11.51 -14.82 -28.96
CA ALA A 72 -10.62 -15.48 -28.02
C ALA A 72 -11.28 -15.88 -26.68
N ALA A 73 -12.52 -15.44 -26.43
CA ALA A 73 -13.27 -15.68 -25.19
C ALA A 73 -14.36 -16.75 -25.38
N PRO A 74 -14.15 -18.02 -24.98
CA PRO A 74 -15.17 -19.06 -25.07
C PRO A 74 -16.38 -18.65 -24.21
N LYS A 75 -17.56 -18.50 -24.84
CA LYS A 75 -18.82 -18.05 -24.22
C LYS A 75 -18.85 -16.58 -23.78
N GLY A 76 -17.95 -15.73 -24.26
CA GLY A 76 -17.96 -14.29 -23.94
C GLY A 76 -17.33 -13.93 -22.59
N ASN A 77 -16.70 -14.89 -21.89
CA ASN A 77 -16.02 -14.64 -20.63
C ASN A 77 -14.50 -14.65 -20.81
N ILE A 78 -13.81 -13.66 -20.22
CA ILE A 78 -12.36 -13.66 -20.07
C ILE A 78 -11.99 -13.89 -18.60
N ARG A 79 -10.90 -14.63 -18.38
CA ARG A 79 -10.42 -14.93 -17.03
C ARG A 79 -9.26 -14.00 -16.68
N VAL A 80 -9.53 -13.01 -15.83
CA VAL A 80 -8.57 -11.95 -15.49
C VAL A 80 -7.87 -12.28 -14.17
N PRO A 81 -6.53 -12.28 -14.10
CA PRO A 81 -5.82 -12.42 -12.84
C PRO A 81 -5.96 -11.14 -12.00
N VAL A 82 -6.42 -11.30 -10.76
CA VAL A 82 -6.55 -10.22 -9.78
C VAL A 82 -5.68 -10.53 -8.58
N VAL A 83 -4.74 -9.64 -8.27
CA VAL A 83 -3.87 -9.77 -7.11
C VAL A 83 -4.43 -8.97 -5.96
N HIS A 84 -4.78 -9.64 -4.86
CA HIS A 84 -5.10 -9.00 -3.59
C HIS A 84 -3.83 -8.87 -2.77
N ALA A 85 -3.49 -7.65 -2.34
CA ALA A 85 -2.42 -7.39 -1.39
C ALA A 85 -3.01 -7.06 -0.02
N LYS A 86 -2.46 -7.63 1.05
CA LYS A 86 -2.71 -7.21 2.42
C LYS A 86 -1.42 -6.64 2.98
N ILE A 87 -1.50 -5.41 3.47
CA ILE A 87 -0.39 -4.66 4.05
C ILE A 87 -0.68 -4.48 5.54
N PHE A 88 0.33 -4.68 6.38
CA PHE A 88 0.24 -4.49 7.82
C PHE A 88 1.12 -3.32 8.21
N GLY A 89 0.56 -2.43 9.02
CA GLY A 89 1.30 -1.30 9.56
C GLY A 89 0.78 -0.87 10.91
N TRP A 90 1.72 -0.45 11.74
CA TRP A 90 1.46 0.16 13.03
C TRP A 90 1.58 1.67 12.95
N TYR A 91 0.89 2.35 13.86
CA TYR A 91 1.10 3.76 14.14
C TYR A 91 0.74 4.03 15.60
N ASP A 92 1.52 4.86 16.28
CA ASP A 92 1.13 5.43 17.56
C ASP A 92 0.08 6.51 17.30
N ASN A 93 -1.19 6.22 17.60
CA ASN A 93 -2.30 7.11 17.30
C ASN A 93 -2.31 8.41 18.12
N GLU A 94 -1.40 8.58 19.07
CA GLU A 94 -1.31 9.76 19.92
C GLU A 94 0.00 10.51 19.68
N TYR A 95 1.03 10.20 20.47
CA TYR A 95 2.21 11.04 20.63
C TYR A 95 3.19 10.83 19.49
N GLY A 96 3.63 9.58 19.27
CA GLY A 96 4.67 9.27 18.27
C GLY A 96 4.27 9.66 16.85
N SER A 97 3.04 9.36 16.43
CA SER A 97 2.60 9.66 15.06
C SER A 97 1.79 10.94 14.98
N TYR A 98 0.52 10.89 15.38
CA TYR A 98 -0.47 11.90 15.00
C TYR A 98 -0.11 13.32 15.45
N THR A 99 0.36 13.45 16.69
CA THR A 99 0.71 14.76 17.27
C THR A 99 1.93 15.37 16.58
N ASN A 100 2.96 14.57 16.28
CA ASN A 100 4.13 15.05 15.54
C ASN A 100 3.75 15.47 14.11
N ARG A 101 2.94 14.67 13.39
CA ARG A 101 2.47 15.03 12.04
C ARG A 101 1.65 16.32 12.02
N MET A 102 0.88 16.58 13.09
CA MET A 102 0.17 17.86 13.25
C MET A 102 1.13 19.03 13.48
N GLY A 103 2.19 18.82 14.27
CA GLY A 103 3.27 19.79 14.46
C GLY A 103 3.99 20.13 13.15
N ASP A 104 4.41 19.10 12.41
CA ASP A 104 5.06 19.23 11.10
C ASP A 104 4.19 20.03 10.13
N LEU A 105 2.89 19.71 10.06
CA LEU A 105 1.94 20.43 9.22
C LEU A 105 1.81 21.90 9.64
N SER A 106 1.79 22.19 10.95
CA SER A 106 1.70 23.57 11.45
C SER A 106 2.92 24.40 11.04
N VAL A 107 4.13 23.81 11.14
CA VAL A 107 5.38 24.44 10.69
C VAL A 107 5.37 24.64 9.18
N TYR A 108 4.93 23.65 8.42
CA TYR A 108 4.82 23.73 6.97
C TYR A 108 3.86 24.86 6.54
N VAL A 109 2.68 24.95 7.15
CA VAL A 109 1.70 26.02 6.88
C VAL A 109 2.33 27.38 7.14
N HIS A 110 2.97 27.58 8.29
CA HIS A 110 3.65 28.84 8.60
C HIS A 110 4.70 29.22 7.54
N LYS A 111 5.56 28.28 7.14
CA LYS A 111 6.58 28.50 6.11
C LYS A 111 5.99 28.82 4.74
N SER A 112 4.83 28.24 4.40
CA SER A 112 4.18 28.47 3.10
C SER A 112 3.43 29.81 3.01
N MET A 113 3.17 30.46 4.14
CA MET A 113 2.52 31.77 4.20
C MET A 113 3.50 32.95 4.16
N ALA A 114 4.79 32.69 4.36
CA ALA A 114 5.86 33.69 4.34
C ALA A 114 6.54 33.73 2.96
#